data_AF-A0A7M1SYQ1-F1
#
_entry.id   AF-A0A7M1SYQ1-F1
#
_cell.length_a   1.000
_cell.length_b   1.000
_cell.length_c   1.000
_cell.angle_alpha   90.00
_cell.angle_beta   90.00
_cell.angle_gamma   90.00
#
_symmetry.space_group_name_H-M   'P 1'
#
loop_
_entity.id
_entity.type
_entity.pdbx_description
1 polymer ?
#
loop_
_entity_poly.entity_id
_entity_poly.type
_entity_poly.pdbx_seq_one_letter_code
_entity_poly.pdbx_strand_id
1 'polypeptide(L)'
;MALLTADDVLNKKFQPTKFREGYDQDEVDDFLDEVVNTLRVVGGENEELKAKLEAAERRIAELSSGAPAPAEAAAEQTTQFSPVAAEEPAEQAAPAEQPAHDAPAEPAAPDAEAAAAEMAASGTEPESATGMLQLAQRLHDEYVNNGKAEAERLLSEARLEGERLTREADEQRNRTLSQLESERSLLERKIDELRVFERDYRTRLKSYLEGLLSDVEGRGSIAAQYSGDESESRRP
;
A
#
# COMPACT_ATOMS: atom_id res chain seq x y z
N MET A 1 -29.33 -6.26 -0.13
CA MET A 1 -29.43 -6.05 1.33
C MET A 1 -28.72 -4.74 1.61
N ALA A 2 -29.37 -3.76 2.25
CA ALA A 2 -28.68 -2.53 2.62
C ALA A 2 -27.64 -2.87 3.70
N LEU A 3 -26.40 -2.43 3.53
CA LEU A 3 -25.38 -2.51 4.58
C LEU A 3 -25.66 -1.39 5.60
N LEU A 4 -25.37 -1.65 6.87
CA LEU A 4 -25.47 -0.61 7.91
C LEU A 4 -24.41 0.46 7.65
N THR A 5 -24.82 1.72 7.79
CA THR A 5 -23.90 2.87 7.84
C THR A 5 -23.43 3.09 9.28
N ALA A 6 -22.35 3.86 9.46
CA ALA A 6 -21.88 4.27 10.78
C ALA A 6 -22.97 5.02 11.59
N ASP A 7 -23.79 5.81 10.91
CA ASP A 7 -24.86 6.58 11.56
C ASP A 7 -26.07 5.69 11.92
N ASP A 8 -26.30 4.56 11.24
CA ASP A 8 -27.31 3.57 11.65
C ASP A 8 -26.94 2.87 12.97
N VAL A 9 -25.63 2.71 13.22
CA VAL A 9 -25.10 2.13 14.47
C VAL A 9 -25.22 3.15 15.61
N LEU A 10 -24.79 4.39 15.40
CA LEU A 10 -24.92 5.48 16.39
C LEU A 10 -26.37 5.75 16.83
N ASN A 11 -27.33 5.64 15.91
CA ASN A 11 -28.75 5.86 16.22
C ASN A 11 -29.44 4.61 16.80
N LYS A 12 -28.74 3.49 16.97
CA LYS A 12 -29.32 2.23 17.42
C LYS A 12 -29.59 2.24 18.91
N LYS A 13 -30.86 2.04 19.30
CA LYS A 13 -31.26 1.89 20.71
C LYS A 13 -31.70 0.46 21.01
N PHE A 14 -31.03 -0.19 21.94
CA PHE A 14 -31.37 -1.52 22.45
C PHE A 14 -32.40 -1.44 23.59
N GLN A 15 -33.10 -2.54 23.85
CA GLN A 15 -34.12 -2.60 24.91
C GLN A 15 -33.51 -3.23 26.17
N PRO A 16 -33.62 -2.61 27.37
CA PRO A 16 -32.96 -3.10 28.58
C PRO A 16 -33.58 -4.40 29.11
N THR A 17 -32.77 -5.42 29.32
CA THR A 17 -33.21 -6.76 29.75
C THR A 17 -33.22 -6.92 31.27
N LYS A 18 -34.33 -6.55 31.93
CA LYS A 18 -34.44 -6.57 33.40
C LYS A 18 -34.53 -7.96 34.08
N PHE A 19 -34.75 -9.03 33.32
CA PHE A 19 -35.08 -10.37 33.85
C PHE A 19 -34.23 -11.51 33.26
N ARG A 20 -33.14 -11.19 32.56
CA ARG A 20 -32.17 -12.15 32.02
C ARG A 20 -30.77 -11.55 32.13
N GLU A 21 -29.76 -12.41 32.16
CA GLU A 21 -28.38 -11.99 31.90
C GLU A 21 -28.34 -11.29 30.54
N GLY A 22 -27.94 -10.03 30.55
CA GLY A 22 -27.72 -9.20 29.37
C GLY A 22 -26.27 -8.73 29.36
N TYR A 23 -25.83 -8.20 28.22
CA TYR A 23 -24.55 -7.51 28.13
C TYR A 23 -24.57 -6.24 29.00
N ASP A 24 -23.41 -5.84 29.52
CA ASP A 24 -23.28 -4.57 30.20
C ASP A 24 -23.52 -3.44 29.19
N GLN A 25 -24.21 -2.37 29.61
CA GLN A 25 -24.54 -1.29 28.69
C GLN A 25 -23.29 -0.50 28.31
N ASP A 26 -22.42 -0.21 29.29
CA ASP A 26 -21.22 0.58 29.07
C ASP A 26 -20.22 -0.17 28.17
N GLU A 27 -20.07 -1.49 28.33
CA GLU A 27 -19.24 -2.35 27.46
C GLU A 27 -19.78 -2.44 26.03
N VAL A 28 -21.11 -2.45 25.86
CA VAL A 28 -21.75 -2.42 24.54
C VAL A 28 -21.58 -1.06 23.88
N ASP A 29 -21.75 0.03 24.62
CA ASP A 29 -21.60 1.40 24.10
C ASP A 29 -20.13 1.65 23.67
N ASP A 30 -19.13 1.24 24.48
CA ASP A 30 -17.70 1.27 24.13
C ASP A 30 -17.38 0.48 22.83
N PHE A 31 -17.92 -0.74 22.69
CA PHE A 31 -17.72 -1.56 21.50
C PHE A 31 -18.41 -0.97 20.25
N LEU A 32 -19.56 -0.33 20.42
CA LEU A 32 -20.27 0.32 19.31
C LEU A 32 -19.50 1.55 18.80
N ASP A 33 -18.81 2.29 19.66
CA ASP A 33 -17.93 3.39 19.23
C ASP A 33 -16.74 2.88 18.38
N GLU A 34 -16.14 1.73 18.73
CA GLU A 34 -15.11 1.08 17.88
C GLU A 34 -15.67 0.64 16.51
N VAL A 35 -16.87 0.04 16.51
CA VAL A 35 -17.57 -0.37 15.27
C VAL A 35 -17.92 0.85 14.40
N VAL A 36 -18.33 1.96 14.99
CA VAL A 36 -18.62 3.22 14.26
C VAL A 36 -17.36 3.80 13.65
N ASN A 37 -16.25 3.82 14.38
CA ASN A 37 -14.97 4.32 13.88
C ASN A 37 -14.46 3.46 12.71
N THR A 38 -14.45 2.13 12.86
CA THR A 38 -14.04 1.21 11.80
C THR A 38 -14.94 1.30 10.56
N LEU A 39 -16.27 1.42 10.72
CA LEU A 39 -17.19 1.63 9.59
C LEU A 39 -16.95 2.96 8.86
N ARG A 40 -16.55 4.03 9.56
CA ARG A 40 -16.18 5.31 8.91
C ARG A 40 -14.88 5.20 8.13
N VAL A 41 -13.86 4.57 8.70
CA VAL A 41 -12.56 4.33 8.03
C VAL A 41 -12.77 3.47 6.78
N VAL A 42 -13.38 2.29 6.93
CA VAL A 42 -13.64 1.36 5.81
C VAL A 42 -14.57 1.98 4.76
N GLY A 43 -15.54 2.81 5.19
CA GLY A 43 -16.40 3.58 4.28
C GLY A 43 -15.59 4.54 3.40
N GLY A 44 -14.75 5.38 4.04
CA GLY A 44 -13.88 6.34 3.35
C GLY A 44 -12.86 5.67 2.43
N GLU A 45 -12.22 4.58 2.88
CA GLU A 45 -11.31 3.78 2.06
C GLU A 45 -12.01 3.20 0.82
N ASN A 46 -13.25 2.73 0.94
CA ASN A 46 -14.04 2.23 -0.19
C ASN A 46 -14.41 3.35 -1.18
N GLU A 47 -14.68 4.56 -0.71
CA GLU A 47 -14.94 5.73 -1.56
C GLU A 47 -13.66 6.19 -2.27
N GLU A 48 -12.53 6.24 -1.56
CA GLU A 48 -11.22 6.58 -2.13
C GLU A 48 -10.77 5.55 -3.18
N LEU A 49 -10.93 4.25 -2.91
CA LEU A 49 -10.63 3.17 -3.86
C LEU A 49 -11.53 3.23 -5.10
N LYS A 50 -12.82 3.55 -4.96
CA LYS A 50 -13.71 3.78 -6.11
C LYS A 50 -13.28 5.00 -6.93
N ALA A 51 -12.93 6.10 -6.28
CA ALA A 51 -12.44 7.30 -6.96
C ALA A 51 -11.13 7.02 -7.73
N LYS A 52 -10.21 6.23 -7.14
CA LYS A 52 -8.99 5.76 -7.81
C LYS A 52 -9.27 4.84 -8.99
N LEU A 53 -10.25 3.93 -8.87
CA LEU A 53 -10.68 3.08 -9.98
C LEU A 53 -11.30 3.90 -11.10
N GLU A 54 -12.23 4.82 -10.83
CA GLU A 54 -12.79 5.71 -11.85
C GLU A 54 -11.72 6.57 -12.53
N ALA A 55 -10.75 7.09 -11.78
CA ALA A 55 -9.64 7.86 -12.35
C ALA A 55 -8.74 6.99 -13.25
N ALA A 56 -8.43 5.75 -12.84
CA ALA A 56 -7.68 4.80 -13.64
C ALA A 56 -8.44 4.36 -14.89
N GLU A 57 -9.75 4.09 -14.79
CA GLU A 57 -10.63 3.76 -15.91
C GLU A 57 -10.73 4.90 -16.92
N ARG A 58 -10.85 6.16 -16.45
CA ARG A 58 -10.77 7.35 -17.32
C ARG A 58 -9.42 7.44 -18.03
N ARG A 59 -8.32 7.21 -17.31
CA ARG A 59 -6.97 7.22 -17.91
C ARG A 59 -6.76 6.11 -18.93
N ILE A 60 -7.32 4.93 -18.69
CA ILE A 60 -7.33 3.82 -19.65
C ILE A 60 -8.22 4.16 -20.86
N ALA A 61 -9.37 4.83 -20.66
CA ALA A 61 -10.23 5.28 -21.76
C ALA A 61 -9.55 6.35 -22.64
N GLU A 62 -8.82 7.30 -22.04
CA GLU A 62 -7.98 8.27 -22.77
C GLU A 62 -6.91 7.56 -23.61
N LEU A 63 -6.15 6.64 -23.02
CA LEU A 63 -5.07 5.93 -23.69
C LEU A 63 -5.57 4.96 -24.78
N SER A 64 -6.73 4.32 -24.57
CA SER A 64 -7.33 3.37 -25.53
C SER A 64 -8.15 4.03 -26.64
N SER A 65 -8.62 5.27 -26.44
CA SER A 65 -9.33 6.03 -27.48
C SER A 65 -8.42 6.73 -28.50
N GLY A 66 -7.11 6.74 -28.27
CA GLY A 66 -6.11 7.13 -29.27
C GLY A 66 -6.17 8.60 -29.70
N ALA A 67 -6.60 9.49 -28.82
CA ALA A 67 -6.71 10.93 -29.11
C ALA A 67 -5.42 11.68 -28.69
N PRO A 68 -4.88 12.58 -29.54
CA PRO A 68 -3.75 13.43 -29.16
C PRO A 68 -4.20 14.55 -28.21
N ALA A 69 -3.34 14.91 -27.27
CA ALA A 69 -3.61 15.97 -26.30
C ALA A 69 -3.63 17.37 -26.94
N PRO A 70 -4.61 18.23 -26.60
CA PRO A 70 -4.46 19.68 -26.69
C PRO A 70 -3.77 20.20 -25.40
N ALA A 71 -2.75 21.03 -25.56
CA ALA A 71 -2.09 21.71 -24.45
C ALA A 71 -2.64 23.14 -24.23
N GLU A 72 -2.59 23.57 -22.97
CA GLU A 72 -2.56 24.97 -22.47
C GLU A 72 -3.77 25.92 -22.64
N ALA A 73 -4.39 26.27 -21.50
CA ALA A 73 -4.31 27.63 -20.92
C ALA A 73 -5.02 27.75 -19.53
N ALA A 74 -4.37 28.46 -18.59
CA ALA A 74 -4.85 28.91 -17.24
C ALA A 74 -5.26 27.80 -16.22
N ALA A 75 -4.42 27.38 -15.25
CA ALA A 75 -3.91 28.11 -14.06
C ALA A 75 -5.03 28.46 -13.05
N GLU A 76 -5.04 28.02 -11.79
CA GLU A 76 -4.06 27.26 -10.95
C GLU A 76 -4.82 26.17 -10.12
N GLN A 77 -4.27 25.36 -9.19
CA GLN A 77 -2.95 25.26 -8.53
C GLN A 77 -2.73 23.81 -7.97
N THR A 78 -1.61 23.57 -7.28
CA THR A 78 -1.39 22.50 -6.27
C THR A 78 -1.34 21.03 -6.75
N THR A 79 -0.13 20.59 -7.13
CA THR A 79 0.59 19.38 -6.60
C THR A 79 -0.22 18.32 -5.85
N GLN A 80 -0.10 17.00 -6.04
CA GLN A 80 0.93 16.11 -6.64
C GLN A 80 0.29 14.69 -6.74
N PHE A 81 0.84 13.59 -7.28
CA PHE A 81 2.15 13.23 -7.87
C PHE A 81 1.93 12.00 -8.80
N SER A 82 2.84 11.69 -9.73
CA SER A 82 3.06 10.31 -10.21
C SER A 82 4.45 10.14 -10.85
N PRO A 83 5.10 8.97 -10.71
CA PRO A 83 6.48 8.75 -11.14
C PRO A 83 6.64 8.12 -12.53
N VAL A 84 7.89 8.17 -12.98
CA VAL A 84 8.54 7.55 -14.14
C VAL A 84 8.04 6.15 -14.56
N ALA A 85 7.75 6.01 -15.85
CA ALA A 85 8.13 4.88 -16.71
C ALA A 85 8.50 5.51 -18.08
N ALA A 86 9.67 5.34 -18.69
CA ALA A 86 10.45 4.14 -18.95
C ALA A 86 9.73 3.15 -19.87
N GLU A 87 9.88 3.32 -21.18
CA GLU A 87 10.48 2.27 -22.03
C GLU A 87 10.96 2.80 -23.40
N GLU A 88 11.82 2.00 -24.02
CA GLU A 88 12.68 2.33 -25.17
C GLU A 88 12.14 1.66 -26.47
N PRO A 89 12.86 1.55 -27.61
CA PRO A 89 12.27 1.92 -28.90
C PRO A 89 11.93 0.74 -29.84
N ALA A 90 11.12 1.04 -30.87
CA ALA A 90 10.98 0.18 -32.05
C ALA A 90 11.14 1.02 -33.33
N GLU A 91 12.07 0.61 -34.19
CA GLU A 91 12.35 1.26 -35.48
C GLU A 91 11.19 1.10 -36.48
N GLN A 92 10.86 2.16 -37.23
CA GLN A 92 10.52 1.99 -38.64
C GLN A 92 10.70 3.23 -39.53
N ALA A 93 11.47 3.02 -40.60
CA ALA A 93 11.39 3.65 -41.91
C ALA A 93 11.34 5.19 -42.05
N ALA A 94 12.48 5.77 -42.45
CA ALA A 94 12.50 6.87 -43.42
C ALA A 94 12.21 6.33 -44.86
N PRO A 95 12.13 7.15 -45.94
CA PRO A 95 12.07 8.61 -46.02
C PRO A 95 11.01 9.18 -47.01
N ALA A 96 10.26 10.24 -46.67
CA ALA A 96 9.64 11.12 -47.68
C ALA A 96 9.24 12.51 -47.16
N GLU A 97 9.50 13.50 -48.01
CA GLU A 97 8.85 14.83 -48.12
C GLU A 97 9.09 15.92 -47.07
N GLN A 98 9.04 17.16 -47.57
CA GLN A 98 9.61 18.37 -46.99
C GLN A 98 8.58 19.15 -46.15
N PRO A 99 8.99 19.84 -45.07
CA PRO A 99 8.27 20.99 -44.55
C PRO A 99 8.90 22.28 -45.09
N ALA A 100 8.20 22.95 -46.01
CA ALA A 100 8.41 24.37 -46.26
C ALA A 100 7.50 25.16 -45.30
N HIS A 101 8.09 25.99 -44.45
CA HIS A 101 7.47 27.04 -43.63
C HIS A 101 6.16 26.71 -42.89
N ASP A 102 6.25 26.66 -41.56
CA ASP A 102 5.61 27.75 -40.81
C ASP A 102 6.46 28.13 -39.59
N ALA A 103 6.51 29.43 -39.30
CA ALA A 103 7.10 30.02 -38.11
C ALA A 103 6.11 31.08 -37.62
N PRO A 104 5.83 31.21 -36.31
CA PRO A 104 6.81 31.92 -35.48
C PRO A 104 6.86 31.56 -33.97
N ALA A 105 7.79 32.24 -33.28
CA ALA A 105 7.76 32.71 -31.87
C ALA A 105 8.76 32.07 -30.89
N GLU A 106 9.71 32.91 -30.48
CA GLU A 106 10.64 32.75 -29.35
C GLU A 106 9.92 32.67 -27.98
N PRO A 107 10.67 32.33 -26.92
CA PRO A 107 11.07 33.42 -26.01
C PRO A 107 12.59 33.60 -25.90
N ALA A 108 13.00 34.86 -26.02
CA ALA A 108 14.38 35.31 -26.08
C ALA A 108 15.27 34.88 -24.90
N ALA A 109 16.52 34.52 -25.22
CA ALA A 109 17.66 34.69 -24.32
C ALA A 109 18.37 36.02 -24.67
N PRO A 110 18.08 37.13 -23.98
CA PRO A 110 18.32 38.48 -24.51
C PRO A 110 19.81 38.89 -24.66
N ASP A 111 20.75 38.18 -24.02
CA ASP A 111 22.15 38.60 -23.96
C ASP A 111 23.13 37.76 -24.82
N ALA A 112 22.70 36.65 -25.42
CA ALA A 112 23.56 35.82 -26.26
C ALA A 112 23.50 36.20 -27.76
N GLU A 113 22.29 36.42 -28.30
CA GLU A 113 22.11 36.78 -29.70
C GLU A 113 22.43 38.27 -29.97
N ALA A 114 22.25 39.15 -29.00
CA ALA A 114 22.67 40.55 -29.10
C ALA A 114 24.20 40.66 -29.29
N ALA A 115 24.99 39.90 -28.52
CA ALA A 115 26.45 39.87 -28.62
C ALA A 115 26.95 39.26 -29.94
N ALA A 116 26.25 38.25 -30.48
CA ALA A 116 26.58 37.66 -31.77
C ALA A 116 26.23 38.59 -32.95
N ALA A 117 25.10 39.30 -32.88
CA ALA A 117 24.64 40.20 -33.94
C ALA A 117 25.49 41.48 -34.07
N GLU A 118 25.96 42.05 -32.97
CA GLU A 118 26.76 43.30 -33.00
C GLU A 118 28.19 43.07 -33.53
N MET A 119 28.74 41.87 -33.38
CA MET A 119 30.10 41.53 -33.84
C MET A 119 30.19 41.27 -35.35
N ALA A 120 29.09 40.91 -36.01
CA ALA A 120 29.04 40.65 -37.47
C ALA A 120 29.09 41.93 -38.33
N ALA A 121 28.87 43.12 -37.75
CA ALA A 121 28.76 44.38 -38.48
C ALA A 121 30.12 45.06 -38.80
N SER A 122 31.23 44.61 -38.18
CA SER A 122 32.56 45.25 -38.31
C SER A 122 33.48 44.51 -39.28
N GLY A 123 33.17 44.58 -40.57
CA GLY A 123 33.96 43.92 -41.62
C GLY A 123 35.21 44.68 -42.05
N THR A 124 36.36 44.43 -41.41
CA THR A 124 37.69 44.30 -42.07
C THR A 124 38.75 43.77 -41.09
N GLU A 125 39.05 42.46 -41.16
CA GLU A 125 40.39 41.84 -41.03
C GLU A 125 40.25 40.30 -40.88
N PRO A 126 41.06 39.47 -41.55
CA PRO A 126 40.99 38.00 -41.42
C PRO A 126 41.40 37.51 -40.01
N GLU A 127 42.16 38.33 -39.29
CA GLU A 127 42.59 38.10 -37.92
C GLU A 127 41.41 38.22 -36.94
N SER A 128 40.50 39.17 -37.18
CA SER A 128 39.28 39.36 -36.39
C SER A 128 38.34 38.15 -36.46
N ALA A 129 38.03 37.67 -37.68
CA ALA A 129 37.20 36.48 -37.87
C ALA A 129 37.78 35.22 -37.20
N THR A 130 39.11 35.08 -37.22
CA THR A 130 39.81 34.00 -36.52
C THR A 130 39.68 34.12 -35.00
N GLY A 131 39.71 35.35 -34.46
CA GLY A 131 39.42 35.63 -33.05
C GLY A 131 37.99 35.28 -32.63
N MET A 132 36.99 35.56 -33.47
CA MET A 132 35.59 35.18 -33.20
C MET A 132 35.42 33.67 -33.10
N LEU A 133 36.06 32.91 -33.99
CA LEU A 133 36.03 31.44 -33.96
C LEU A 133 36.71 30.87 -32.70
N GLN A 134 37.82 31.46 -32.25
CA GLN A 134 38.48 31.06 -31.00
C GLN A 134 37.64 31.38 -29.76
N LEU A 135 36.92 32.51 -29.76
CA LEU A 135 36.00 32.86 -28.69
C LEU A 135 34.79 31.91 -28.66
N ALA A 136 34.20 31.63 -29.83
CA ALA A 136 33.08 30.69 -29.97
C ALA A 136 33.46 29.27 -29.54
N GLN A 137 34.68 28.80 -29.88
CA GLN A 137 35.19 27.51 -29.44
C GLN A 137 35.35 27.45 -27.92
N ARG A 138 35.91 28.48 -27.28
CA ARG A 138 36.01 28.53 -25.81
C ARG A 138 34.65 28.55 -25.12
N LEU A 139 33.71 29.36 -25.63
CA LEU A 139 32.33 29.40 -25.14
C LEU A 139 31.66 28.02 -25.25
N HIS A 140 31.86 27.33 -26.37
CA HIS A 140 31.36 25.96 -26.55
C HIS A 140 31.99 24.99 -25.55
N ASP A 141 33.33 25.01 -25.39
CA ASP A 141 34.04 24.17 -24.43
C ASP A 141 33.58 24.43 -22.99
N GLU A 142 33.33 25.70 -22.61
CA GLU A 142 32.76 26.07 -21.32
C GLU A 142 31.32 25.56 -21.14
N TYR A 143 30.43 25.74 -22.12
CA TYR A 143 29.07 25.19 -22.08
C TYR A 143 29.06 23.65 -21.98
N VAL A 144 29.94 22.97 -22.72
CA VAL A 144 30.09 21.52 -22.66
C VAL A 144 30.61 21.06 -21.29
N ASN A 145 31.53 21.79 -20.68
CA ASN A 145 32.04 21.47 -19.35
C ASN A 145 31.02 21.77 -18.24
N ASN A 146 30.28 22.87 -18.34
CA ASN A 146 29.18 23.19 -17.43
C ASN A 146 28.07 22.14 -17.51
N GLY A 147 27.63 21.77 -18.72
CA GLY A 147 26.63 20.72 -18.92
C GLY A 147 27.09 19.34 -18.40
N LYS A 148 28.38 19.00 -18.52
CA LYS A 148 28.95 17.79 -17.89
C LYS A 148 28.92 17.88 -16.37
N ALA A 149 29.33 19.00 -15.79
CA ALA A 149 29.34 19.19 -14.34
C ALA A 149 27.92 19.15 -13.74
N GLU A 150 26.93 19.73 -14.42
CA GLU A 150 25.52 19.64 -14.04
C GLU A 150 24.98 18.21 -14.17
N ALA A 151 25.31 17.51 -15.25
CA ALA A 151 24.93 16.10 -15.43
C ALA A 151 25.56 15.19 -14.36
N GLU A 152 26.84 15.38 -14.03
CA GLU A 152 27.51 14.65 -12.95
C GLU A 152 26.89 14.96 -11.59
N ARG A 153 26.53 16.22 -11.32
CA ARG A 153 25.81 16.63 -10.10
C ARG A 153 24.46 15.90 -10.00
N LEU A 154 23.64 15.98 -11.05
CA LEU A 154 22.32 15.32 -11.09
C LEU A 154 22.42 13.79 -10.98
N LEU A 155 23.40 13.17 -11.65
CA LEU A 155 23.66 11.72 -11.53
C LEU A 155 24.11 11.33 -10.12
N SER A 156 24.89 12.17 -9.43
CA SER A 156 25.28 11.91 -8.04
C SER A 156 24.09 12.03 -7.08
N GLU A 157 23.24 13.04 -7.27
CA GLU A 157 22.01 13.28 -6.51
C GLU A 157 21.01 12.12 -6.68
N ALA A 158 20.69 11.76 -7.93
CA ALA A 158 19.80 10.64 -8.24
C ALA A 158 20.32 9.28 -7.72
N ARG A 159 21.65 9.05 -7.72
CA ARG A 159 22.25 7.84 -7.12
C ARG A 159 22.07 7.81 -5.60
N LEU A 160 22.34 8.92 -4.92
CA LEU A 160 22.16 9.03 -3.47
C LEU A 160 20.69 8.86 -3.06
N GLU A 161 19.75 9.41 -3.84
CA GLU A 161 18.32 9.20 -3.61
C GLU A 161 17.89 7.75 -3.85
N GLY A 162 18.39 7.10 -4.92
CA GLY A 162 18.17 5.68 -5.18
C GLY A 162 18.72 4.77 -4.08
N GLU A 163 19.92 5.05 -3.56
CA GLU A 163 20.50 4.35 -2.41
C GLU A 163 19.72 4.61 -1.11
N ARG A 164 19.15 5.80 -0.94
CA ARG A 164 18.27 6.14 0.20
C ARG A 164 16.97 5.34 0.13
N LEU A 165 16.31 5.33 -1.03
CA LEU A 165 15.02 4.67 -1.24
C LEU A 165 15.14 3.14 -1.15
N THR A 166 16.19 2.55 -1.72
CA THR A 166 16.46 1.10 -1.60
C THR A 166 16.71 0.69 -0.16
N ARG A 167 17.49 1.47 0.60
CA ARG A 167 17.71 1.24 2.04
C ARG A 167 16.41 1.35 2.84
N GLU A 168 15.58 2.36 2.58
CA GLU A 168 14.28 2.55 3.23
C GLU A 168 13.33 1.37 2.95
N ALA A 169 13.27 0.91 1.69
CA ALA A 169 12.48 -0.26 1.29
C ALA A 169 13.00 -1.58 1.90
N ASP A 170 14.33 -1.78 1.94
CA ASP A 170 14.95 -2.94 2.61
C ASP A 170 14.67 -2.94 4.12
N GLU A 171 14.77 -1.79 4.78
CA GLU A 171 14.43 -1.65 6.19
C GLU A 171 12.94 -1.93 6.44
N GLN A 172 12.04 -1.40 5.61
CA GLN A 172 10.60 -1.65 5.72
C GLN A 172 10.27 -3.13 5.51
N ARG A 173 10.86 -3.78 4.50
CA ARG A 173 10.71 -5.23 4.26
C ARG A 173 11.24 -6.05 5.45
N ASN A 174 12.39 -5.70 5.99
CA ASN A 174 12.98 -6.44 7.10
C ASN A 174 12.17 -6.25 8.39
N ARG A 175 11.58 -5.07 8.62
CA ARG A 175 10.62 -4.82 9.72
C ARG A 175 9.36 -5.68 9.58
N THR A 176 8.72 -5.70 8.41
CA THR A 176 7.49 -6.49 8.19
C THR A 176 7.74 -7.98 8.27
N LEU A 177 8.86 -8.49 7.72
CA LEU A 177 9.27 -9.88 7.88
C LEU A 177 9.49 -10.24 9.36
N SER A 178 10.22 -9.41 10.11
CA SER A 178 10.44 -9.65 11.55
C SER A 178 9.14 -9.63 12.36
N GLN A 179 8.17 -8.78 12.00
CA GLN A 179 6.85 -8.77 12.62
C GLN A 179 6.10 -10.08 12.31
N LEU A 180 6.00 -10.46 11.03
CA LEU A 180 5.31 -11.68 10.60
C LEU A 180 5.95 -12.95 11.18
N GLU A 181 7.27 -13.01 11.33
CA GLU A 181 7.96 -14.10 12.03
C GLU A 181 7.60 -14.16 13.52
N SER A 182 7.50 -12.99 14.19
CA SER A 182 7.10 -12.93 15.59
C SER A 182 5.65 -13.39 15.81
N GLU A 183 4.72 -12.92 14.97
CA GLU A 183 3.31 -13.29 14.97
C GLU A 183 3.12 -14.78 14.66
N ARG A 184 3.80 -15.29 13.62
CA ARG A 184 3.84 -16.72 13.30
C ARG A 184 4.30 -17.54 14.50
N SER A 185 5.40 -17.14 15.16
CA SER A 185 5.92 -17.88 16.32
C SER A 185 4.97 -17.86 17.52
N LEU A 186 4.18 -16.81 17.67
CA LEU A 186 3.15 -16.69 18.71
C LEU A 186 1.95 -17.60 18.39
N LEU A 187 1.49 -17.59 17.15
CA LEU A 187 0.41 -18.47 16.67
C LEU A 187 0.80 -19.95 16.76
N GLU A 188 2.02 -20.32 16.37
CA GLU A 188 2.54 -21.69 16.52
C GLU A 188 2.53 -22.14 17.99
N ARG A 189 3.02 -21.31 18.93
CA ARG A 189 2.94 -21.61 20.36
C ARG A 189 1.49 -21.74 20.85
N LYS A 190 0.57 -20.88 20.39
CA LYS A 190 -0.85 -20.96 20.77
C LYS A 190 -1.52 -22.21 20.24
N ILE A 191 -1.19 -22.65 19.03
CA ILE A 191 -1.67 -23.91 18.44
C ILE A 191 -1.20 -25.11 19.28
N ASP A 192 0.07 -25.15 19.69
CA ASP A 192 0.58 -26.25 20.50
C ASP A 192 0.04 -26.23 21.93
N GLU A 193 -0.16 -25.06 22.54
CA GLU A 193 -0.87 -24.90 23.81
C GLU A 193 -2.31 -25.45 23.73
N LEU A 194 -3.05 -25.09 22.68
CA LEU A 194 -4.42 -25.57 22.45
C LEU A 194 -4.48 -27.08 22.20
N ARG A 195 -3.50 -27.66 21.49
CA ARG A 195 -3.38 -29.12 21.28
C ARG A 195 -3.13 -29.88 22.58
N VAL A 196 -2.25 -29.35 23.44
CA VAL A 196 -1.99 -29.93 24.77
C VAL A 196 -3.24 -29.81 25.64
N PHE A 197 -3.88 -28.64 25.67
CA PHE A 197 -5.13 -28.42 26.39
C PHE A 197 -6.24 -29.37 25.93
N GLU A 198 -6.44 -29.55 24.61
CA GLU A 198 -7.43 -30.48 24.05
C GLU A 198 -7.15 -31.93 24.47
N ARG A 199 -5.88 -32.37 24.42
CA ARG A 199 -5.48 -33.73 24.82
C ARG A 199 -5.72 -33.98 26.31
N ASP A 200 -5.34 -33.02 27.15
CA ASP A 200 -5.46 -33.15 28.59
C ASP A 200 -6.92 -32.98 29.05
N TYR A 201 -7.71 -32.13 28.38
CA TYR A 201 -9.16 -32.03 28.54
C TYR A 201 -9.87 -33.34 28.16
N ARG A 202 -9.55 -33.94 27.00
CA ARG A 202 -10.07 -35.27 26.61
C ARG A 202 -9.72 -36.35 27.63
N THR A 203 -8.49 -36.35 28.13
CA THR A 203 -8.03 -37.32 29.13
C THR A 203 -8.79 -37.15 30.45
N ARG A 204 -8.96 -35.91 30.92
CA ARG A 204 -9.71 -35.57 32.13
C ARG A 204 -11.21 -35.89 32.00
N LEU A 205 -11.81 -35.59 30.86
CA LEU A 205 -13.21 -35.92 30.57
C LEU A 205 -13.42 -37.44 30.52
N LYS A 206 -12.52 -38.19 29.88
CA LYS A 206 -12.57 -39.66 29.85
C LYS A 206 -12.47 -40.24 31.27
N SER A 207 -11.48 -39.82 32.05
CA SER A 207 -11.31 -40.27 33.45
C SER A 207 -12.51 -39.90 34.33
N TYR A 208 -13.12 -38.74 34.13
CA TYR A 208 -14.34 -38.34 34.83
C TYR A 208 -15.54 -39.23 34.49
N LEU A 209 -15.74 -39.54 33.20
CA LEU A 209 -16.81 -40.44 32.74
C LEU A 209 -16.58 -41.90 33.19
N GLU A 210 -15.34 -42.39 33.15
CA GLU A 210 -14.96 -43.71 33.69
C GLU A 210 -15.19 -43.78 35.21
N GLY A 211 -14.89 -42.71 35.95
CA GLY A 211 -15.18 -42.60 37.38
C GLY A 211 -16.68 -42.61 37.69
N LEU A 212 -17.50 -41.87 36.92
CA LEU A 212 -18.96 -41.90 37.04
C LEU A 212 -19.54 -43.29 36.72
N LEU A 213 -19.03 -43.96 35.69
CA LEU A 213 -19.45 -45.32 35.35
C LEU A 213 -19.09 -46.30 36.49
N SER A 214 -17.87 -46.21 37.02
CA SER A 214 -17.40 -47.06 38.12
C SER A 214 -18.18 -46.86 39.43
N ASP A 215 -18.65 -45.63 39.73
CA ASP A 215 -19.54 -45.37 40.87
C ASP A 215 -20.94 -45.97 40.65
N VAL A 216 -21.49 -45.88 39.43
CA VAL A 216 -22.78 -46.52 39.09
C VAL A 216 -22.68 -48.05 39.15
N GLU A 217 -21.64 -48.64 38.58
CA GLU A 217 -21.37 -50.09 38.66
C GLU A 217 -21.08 -50.53 40.10
N GLY A 218 -20.34 -49.73 40.87
CA GLY A 218 -20.09 -49.94 42.29
C GLY A 218 -21.39 -50.00 43.10
N ARG A 219 -22.27 -48.98 42.97
CA ARG A 219 -23.58 -48.95 43.62
C ARG A 219 -24.47 -50.11 43.19
N GLY A 220 -24.47 -50.47 41.91
CA GLY A 220 -25.23 -51.61 41.37
C GLY A 220 -24.74 -52.95 41.91
N SER A 221 -23.42 -53.15 42.00
CA SER A 221 -22.81 -54.38 42.53
C SER A 221 -23.05 -54.55 44.04
N ILE A 222 -22.98 -53.47 44.81
CA ILE A 222 -23.32 -53.47 46.24
C ILE A 222 -24.80 -53.88 46.44
N ALA A 223 -25.71 -53.27 45.66
CA ALA A 223 -27.13 -53.64 45.71
C ALA A 223 -27.39 -55.11 45.35
N ALA A 224 -26.65 -55.66 44.38
CA ALA A 224 -26.73 -57.07 44.01
C ALA A 224 -26.23 -58.01 45.12
N GLN A 225 -25.12 -57.68 45.79
CA GLN A 225 -24.54 -58.50 46.86
C GLN A 225 -25.51 -58.70 48.03
N TYR A 226 -26.16 -57.63 48.50
CA TYR A 226 -27.17 -57.73 49.58
C TYR A 226 -28.38 -58.60 49.20
N SER A 227 -28.76 -58.65 47.91
CA SER A 227 -29.87 -59.51 47.46
C SER A 227 -29.52 -61.01 47.39
N GLY A 228 -28.23 -61.35 47.30
CA GLY A 228 -27.76 -62.74 47.29
C GLY A 228 -27.73 -63.37 48.69
N ASP A 229 -27.24 -62.63 49.68
CA ASP A 229 -27.04 -63.12 51.05
C ASP A 229 -28.35 -63.46 51.78
N GLU A 230 -29.43 -62.69 51.54
CA GLU A 230 -30.78 -63.01 52.01
C GLU A 230 -31.31 -64.36 51.43
N SER A 231 -30.78 -64.81 50.29
CA SER A 231 -31.22 -66.04 49.63
C SER A 231 -30.47 -67.30 50.07
N GLU A 232 -29.18 -67.18 50.45
CA GLU A 232 -28.42 -68.29 51.03
C GLU A 232 -28.77 -68.53 52.51
N SER A 233 -29.00 -67.46 53.27
CA SER A 233 -29.44 -67.53 54.69
C SER A 233 -30.84 -68.15 54.90
N ARG A 234 -31.53 -68.56 53.82
CA ARG A 234 -32.87 -69.19 53.84
C ARG A 234 -32.90 -70.66 53.41
N ARG A 235 -31.74 -71.33 53.21
CA ARG A 235 -31.71 -72.79 52.97
C ARG A 235 -31.61 -73.57 54.29
N PRO A 236 -32.54 -74.53 54.55
CA PRO A 236 -32.50 -75.40 55.74
C PRO A 236 -31.55 -76.59 55.58
#